data_AF-A0A3B0YVT0-F1
#
_entry.id   AF-A0A3B0YVT0-F1
#
_cell.length_a   1.000
_cell.length_b   1.000
_cell.length_c   1.000
_cell.angle_alpha   90.00
_cell.angle_beta   90.00
_cell.angle_gamma   90.00
#
_symmetry.space_group_name_H-M   'P 1'
#
loop_
_entity.id
_entity.type
_entity.pdbx_description
1 polymer ?
#
loop_
_entity_poly.entity_id
_entity_poly.type
_entity_poly.pdbx_seq_one_letter_code
_entity_poly.pdbx_strand_id
1 'polypeptide(L)'
;MLRRVVGVLLIFGGGYGLLAVVAALGSQLSNAQVFSNILFFLLYIWSVLTGLLVIENQSKGWYWAKIILLMQIPVLKTSIVSFKFMVALSWSADFAATQVRFRYVSGADYMLDFLVRHSLSLGINFVALVLFLLIWRREGG
;
A
#
# COMPACT_ATOMS: atom_id res chain seq x y z
N MET A 1 -17.27 7.37 12.52
CA MET A 1 -16.73 7.94 11.27
C MET A 1 -15.47 7.22 10.79
N LEU A 2 -14.42 7.11 11.62
CA LEU A 2 -13.15 6.45 11.28
C LEU A 2 -13.30 5.06 10.63
N ARG A 3 -14.20 4.22 11.15
CA ARG A 3 -14.54 2.91 10.58
C ARG A 3 -14.91 2.95 9.11
N ARG A 4 -15.82 3.86 8.74
CA ARG A 4 -16.27 4.00 7.36
C ARG A 4 -15.13 4.53 6.49
N VAL A 5 -14.36 5.49 6.98
CA VAL A 5 -13.21 6.05 6.25
C VAL A 5 -12.16 4.97 5.96
N VAL A 6 -11.68 4.26 6.98
CA VAL A 6 -10.66 3.20 6.81
C VAL A 6 -11.18 2.10 5.90
N GLY A 7 -12.40 1.61 6.15
CA GLY A 7 -12.99 0.54 5.37
C GLY A 7 -13.16 0.91 3.90
N VAL A 8 -13.71 2.10 3.60
CA VAL A 8 -13.88 2.61 2.24
C VAL A 8 -12.53 2.77 1.55
N LEU A 9 -11.52 3.37 2.21
CA LEU A 9 -10.19 3.53 1.62
C LEU A 9 -9.54 2.18 1.28
N LEU A 10 -9.64 1.19 2.17
CA LEU A 10 -9.10 -0.15 1.94
C LEU A 10 -9.80 -0.88 0.78
N ILE A 11 -11.13 -0.75 0.67
CA ILE A 11 -11.91 -1.33 -0.42
C ILE A 11 -11.60 -0.66 -1.75
N PHE A 12 -11.69 0.66 -1.82
CA PHE A 12 -11.47 1.39 -3.07
C PHE A 12 -10.03 1.25 -3.56
N GLY A 13 -9.05 1.35 -2.67
CA GLY A 13 -7.66 1.18 -3.06
C GLY A 13 -7.31 -0.25 -3.41
N GLY A 14 -7.90 -1.23 -2.73
CA GLY A 14 -7.73 -2.64 -3.06
C GLY A 14 -8.34 -2.96 -4.42
N GLY A 15 -9.57 -2.52 -4.66
CA GLY A 15 -10.27 -2.69 -5.94
C GLY A 15 -9.54 -2.02 -7.11
N TYR A 16 -9.11 -0.76 -6.94
CA TYR A 16 -8.30 -0.07 -7.95
C TYR A 16 -6.98 -0.79 -8.22
N GLY A 17 -6.35 -1.31 -7.16
CA GLY A 17 -5.16 -2.12 -7.25
C GLY A 17 -5.33 -3.41 -8.05
N LEU A 18 -6.44 -4.13 -7.84
CA LEU A 18 -6.75 -5.33 -8.62
C LEU A 18 -6.91 -4.99 -10.10
N LEU A 19 -7.59 -3.89 -10.44
CA LEU A 19 -7.71 -3.43 -11.82
C LEU A 19 -6.33 -3.13 -12.43
N ALA A 20 -5.43 -2.49 -11.67
CA ALA A 20 -4.08 -2.20 -12.14
C ALA A 20 -3.27 -3.49 -12.40
N VAL A 21 -3.35 -4.49 -11.52
CA VAL A 21 -2.66 -5.77 -11.73
C VAL A 21 -3.23 -6.52 -12.93
N VAL A 22 -4.56 -6.56 -13.08
CA VAL A 22 -5.22 -7.20 -14.22
C VAL A 22 -4.83 -6.51 -15.53
N ALA A 23 -4.77 -5.18 -15.55
CA ALA A 23 -4.31 -4.42 -16.72
C ALA A 23 -2.84 -4.75 -17.07
N ALA A 24 -1.98 -4.96 -16.07
CA ALA A 24 -0.58 -5.32 -16.29
C ALA A 24 -0.40 -6.71 -16.92
N LEU A 25 -1.31 -7.65 -16.68
CA LEU A 25 -1.27 -8.99 -17.31
C LEU A 25 -1.46 -8.97 -18.83
N GLY A 26 -1.97 -7.87 -19.40
CA GLY A 26 -2.08 -7.68 -20.85
C GLY A 26 -0.75 -7.36 -21.54
N SER A 27 0.36 -7.25 -20.80
CA SER A 27 1.69 -6.92 -21.33
C SER A 27 2.64 -8.12 -21.32
N GLN A 28 3.70 -8.08 -22.14
CA GLN A 28 4.78 -9.08 -22.04
C GLN A 28 5.58 -8.83 -20.75
N LEU A 29 5.33 -9.66 -19.74
CA LEU A 29 5.97 -9.59 -18.43
C LEU A 29 7.10 -10.62 -18.32
N SER A 30 8.19 -10.24 -17.65
CA SER A 30 9.21 -11.21 -17.20
C SER A 30 8.69 -12.06 -16.04
N ASN A 31 9.30 -13.24 -15.80
CA ASN A 31 8.92 -14.13 -14.70
C ASN A 31 8.93 -13.44 -13.32
N ALA A 32 9.89 -12.55 -13.08
CA ALA A 32 9.98 -11.78 -11.84
C ALA A 32 8.79 -10.80 -11.68
N GLN A 33 8.36 -10.18 -12.78
CA GLN A 33 7.20 -9.27 -12.78
C GLN A 33 5.89 -10.04 -12.60
N VAL A 34 5.76 -11.23 -13.19
CA VAL A 34 4.60 -12.12 -12.97
C VAL A 34 4.49 -12.50 -11.50
N PHE A 35 5.58 -12.95 -10.88
CA PHE A 35 5.60 -13.28 -9.45
C PHE A 35 5.20 -12.08 -8.58
N SER A 36 5.79 -10.92 -8.86
CA SER A 36 5.47 -9.68 -8.17
C SER A 36 3.99 -9.34 -8.28
N ASN A 37 3.42 -9.41 -9.49
CA ASN A 37 2.01 -9.14 -9.74
C ASN A 37 1.08 -10.11 -9.00
N ILE A 38 1.42 -11.40 -8.89
CA ILE A 38 0.63 -12.38 -8.12
C ILE A 38 0.62 -12.03 -6.63
N LEU A 39 1.80 -11.78 -6.04
CA LEU A 39 1.92 -11.43 -4.62
C LEU A 39 1.03 -10.24 -4.28
N PHE A 40 1.10 -9.25 -5.14
CA PHE A 40 0.40 -8.00 -5.03
C PHE A 40 -1.11 -8.10 -5.27
N PHE A 41 -1.53 -8.93 -6.23
CA PHE A 41 -2.94 -9.28 -6.42
C PHE A 41 -3.55 -9.82 -5.12
N LEU A 42 -2.84 -10.72 -4.45
CA LEU A 42 -3.27 -11.28 -3.16
C LEU A 42 -3.33 -10.20 -2.07
N LEU A 43 -2.35 -9.30 -2.00
CA LEU A 43 -2.37 -8.18 -1.06
C LEU A 43 -3.56 -7.24 -1.29
N TYR A 44 -3.94 -7.00 -2.54
CA TYR A 44 -5.12 -6.19 -2.86
C TYR A 44 -6.44 -6.87 -2.54
N ILE A 45 -6.58 -8.17 -2.80
CA ILE A 45 -7.72 -8.95 -2.32
C ILE A 45 -7.82 -8.83 -0.80
N TRP A 46 -6.69 -9.02 -0.10
CA TRP A 46 -6.66 -8.94 1.35
C TRP A 46 -7.06 -7.54 1.86
N SER A 47 -6.66 -6.48 1.15
CA SER A 47 -7.10 -5.10 1.43
C SER A 47 -8.62 -4.94 1.31
N VAL A 48 -9.23 -5.44 0.23
CA VAL A 48 -10.69 -5.35 0.05
C VAL A 48 -11.43 -6.09 1.16
N LEU A 49 -11.04 -7.35 1.43
CA LEU A 49 -11.66 -8.17 2.47
C LEU A 49 -11.52 -7.53 3.86
N THR A 50 -10.33 -6.99 4.16
CA THR A 50 -10.09 -6.28 5.41
C THR A 50 -10.95 -5.04 5.52
N GLY A 51 -11.10 -4.27 4.44
CA GLY A 51 -11.95 -3.09 4.42
C GLY A 51 -13.43 -3.42 4.69
N LEU A 52 -13.94 -4.53 4.13
CA LEU A 52 -15.29 -5.03 4.42
C LEU A 52 -15.45 -5.37 5.91
N LEU A 53 -14.51 -6.13 6.47
CA LEU A 53 -14.53 -6.51 7.89
C LEU A 53 -14.44 -5.30 8.83
N VAL A 54 -13.68 -4.27 8.45
CA VAL A 54 -13.65 -3.00 9.18
C VAL A 54 -15.03 -2.33 9.13
N ILE A 55 -15.69 -2.26 7.97
CA ILE A 55 -17.04 -1.67 7.86
C ILE A 55 -18.06 -2.40 8.75
N GLU A 56 -17.97 -3.72 8.81
CA GLU A 56 -18.77 -4.60 9.67
C GLU A 56 -18.38 -4.52 11.16
N ASN A 57 -17.32 -3.78 11.49
CA ASN A 57 -16.81 -3.60 12.85
C ASN A 57 -16.30 -4.89 13.50
N GLN A 58 -15.78 -5.83 12.72
CA GLN A 58 -15.17 -7.04 13.26
C GLN A 58 -13.79 -6.75 13.84
N SER A 59 -13.47 -7.34 15.00
CA SER A 59 -12.16 -7.20 15.65
C SER A 59 -11.00 -7.65 14.76
N LYS A 60 -11.18 -8.77 14.03
CA LYS A 60 -10.22 -9.26 13.05
C LYS A 60 -9.94 -8.26 11.92
N GLY A 61 -10.96 -7.52 11.49
CA GLY A 61 -10.83 -6.48 10.46
C GLY A 61 -9.91 -5.35 10.90
N TRP A 62 -10.06 -4.86 12.14
CA TRP A 62 -9.18 -3.84 12.70
C TRP A 62 -7.74 -4.31 12.87
N TYR A 63 -7.55 -5.55 13.32
CA TYR A 63 -6.22 -6.15 13.41
C TYR A 63 -5.52 -6.21 12.05
N TRP A 64 -6.18 -6.71 11.02
CA TRP A 64 -5.61 -6.77 9.67
C TRP A 64 -5.42 -5.39 9.04
N ALA A 65 -6.32 -4.43 9.32
CA ALA A 65 -6.19 -3.06 8.83
C ALA A 65 -4.89 -2.43 9.33
N LYS A 66 -4.50 -2.67 10.60
CA LYS A 66 -3.22 -2.21 11.13
C LYS A 66 -2.04 -2.77 10.34
N ILE A 67 -2.04 -4.07 10.05
CA ILE A 67 -0.97 -4.70 9.28
C ILE A 67 -0.89 -4.11 7.87
N ILE A 68 -2.03 -4.01 7.19
CA ILE A 68 -2.10 -3.46 5.84
C ILE A 68 -1.65 -1.99 5.80
N LEU A 69 -2.00 -1.19 6.80
CA LEU A 69 -1.52 0.19 6.89
C LEU A 69 -0.02 0.25 7.19
N LEU A 70 0.49 -0.57 8.10
CA LEU A 70 1.93 -0.65 8.40
C LEU A 70 2.76 -1.00 7.17
N MET A 71 2.30 -1.96 6.36
CA MET A 71 2.96 -2.32 5.10
C MET A 71 3.00 -1.17 4.08
N GLN A 72 2.07 -0.22 4.17
CA GLN A 72 2.04 0.94 3.28
C GLN A 72 2.89 2.12 3.77
N ILE A 73 3.36 2.11 5.02
CA ILE A 73 4.15 3.21 5.60
C ILE A 73 5.52 3.31 4.92
N PRO A 74 6.37 2.27 4.90
CA PRO A 74 7.69 2.39 4.31
C PRO A 74 7.62 2.39 2.78
N VAL A 75 8.22 3.41 2.17
CA VAL A 75 8.60 3.39 0.76
C VAL A 75 10.10 3.11 0.72
N LEU A 76 10.50 1.93 0.27
CA LEU A 76 11.92 1.56 0.18
C LEU A 76 12.30 1.42 -1.28
N LYS A 77 13.30 2.17 -1.74
CA LYS A 77 13.92 1.99 -3.05
C LYS A 77 15.41 1.79 -2.85
N THR A 78 15.90 0.61 -3.17
CA THR A 78 17.33 0.30 -3.17
C THR A 78 17.74 -0.25 -4.54
N SER A 79 19.04 -0.36 -4.77
CA SER A 79 19.62 -0.98 -5.98
C SER A 79 19.38 -2.49 -6.08
N ILE A 80 18.94 -3.14 -5.00
CA ILE A 80 18.76 -4.60 -4.91
C ILE A 80 17.27 -4.93 -4.85
N VAL A 81 16.53 -4.25 -3.97
CA VAL A 81 15.09 -4.40 -3.76
C VAL A 81 14.44 -3.02 -3.69
N SER A 82 13.41 -2.81 -4.49
CA SER A 82 12.46 -1.71 -4.26
C SER A 82 11.12 -2.29 -3.85
N PHE A 83 10.53 -1.76 -2.79
CA PHE A 83 9.22 -2.14 -2.28
C PHE A 83 8.35 -0.89 -2.10
N LYS A 84 7.16 -0.93 -2.69
CA LYS A 84 6.11 0.05 -2.49
C LYS A 84 4.74 -0.59 -2.72
N PHE A 85 3.84 -0.44 -1.75
CA PHE A 85 2.44 -0.84 -1.86
C PHE A 85 1.59 0.30 -1.30
N MET A 86 0.62 0.84 -2.06
CA MET A 86 -0.27 1.90 -1.57
C MET A 86 -1.71 1.73 -2.07
N VAL A 87 -2.66 2.09 -1.20
CA VAL A 87 -4.09 1.82 -1.34
C VAL A 87 -4.88 3.13 -1.17
N ALA A 88 -5.60 3.53 -2.22
CA ALA A 88 -6.52 4.68 -2.33
C ALA A 88 -5.89 6.07 -2.26
N LEU A 89 -5.21 6.45 -1.17
CA LEU A 89 -4.61 7.77 -1.03
C LEU A 89 -3.22 7.67 -0.43
N SER A 90 -2.28 8.36 -1.03
CA SER A 90 -0.92 8.45 -0.53
C SER A 90 -0.37 9.86 -0.66
N TRP A 91 0.17 10.34 0.45
CA TRP A 91 1.13 11.43 0.49
C TRP A 91 2.45 10.86 0.96
N SER A 92 3.46 10.94 0.11
CA SER A 92 4.78 10.40 0.40
C SER A 92 5.87 11.45 0.22
N ALA A 93 6.84 11.43 1.13
CA ALA A 93 8.12 12.12 0.98
C ALA A 93 9.19 11.05 0.77
N ASP A 94 9.87 11.09 -0.37
CA ASP A 94 10.98 10.23 -0.75
C ASP A 94 12.30 11.03 -0.54
N PHE A 95 13.16 10.53 0.34
CA PHE A 95 14.47 11.09 0.66
C PHE A 95 15.56 10.31 -0.08
N ALA A 96 16.22 10.95 -1.04
CA ALA A 96 17.41 10.43 -1.70
C ALA A 96 18.64 11.28 -1.33
N ALA A 97 19.84 10.77 -1.58
CA ALA A 97 21.10 11.38 -1.13
C ALA A 97 21.28 12.88 -1.49
N THR A 98 20.64 13.35 -2.57
CA THR A 98 20.80 14.73 -3.07
C THR A 98 19.48 15.49 -3.22
N GLN A 99 18.33 14.88 -2.89
CA GLN A 99 17.02 15.48 -3.16
C GLN A 99 15.93 14.90 -2.25
N VAL A 100 14.95 15.74 -1.93
CA VAL A 100 13.69 15.32 -1.31
C VAL A 100 12.58 15.48 -2.35
N ARG A 101 11.79 14.42 -2.56
CA ARG A 101 10.68 14.41 -3.51
C ARG A 101 9.37 14.18 -2.78
N PHE A 102 8.44 15.11 -2.94
CA PHE A 102 7.06 14.93 -2.47
C PHE A 102 6.21 14.36 -3.60
N ARG A 103 5.45 13.30 -3.31
CA ARG A 103 4.54 12.66 -4.26
C ARG A 103 3.17 12.50 -3.63
N TYR A 104 2.17 13.00 -4.33
CA TYR A 104 0.76 12.68 -4.11
C TYR A 104 0.31 11.63 -5.12
N VAL A 105 -0.37 10.59 -4.64
CA VAL A 105 -1.06 9.61 -5.46
C VAL A 105 -2.48 9.44 -4.93
N SER A 106 -3.45 9.53 -5.83
CA SER A 106 -4.80 9.05 -5.64
C SER A 106 -4.96 7.75 -6.44
N GLY A 107 -5.19 6.63 -5.77
CA GLY A 107 -5.25 5.28 -6.35
C GLY A 107 -4.05 4.41 -5.97
N ALA A 108 -3.78 3.38 -6.76
CA ALA A 108 -2.66 2.45 -6.56
C ALA A 108 -1.33 3.04 -7.05
N ASP A 109 -0.25 2.87 -6.29
CA ASP A 109 1.13 3.04 -6.81
C ASP A 109 2.03 1.94 -6.23
N TYR A 110 2.69 1.23 -7.14
CA TYR A 110 3.26 -0.10 -6.98
C TYR A 110 4.69 -0.14 -7.46
N MET A 111 5.58 -0.76 -6.68
CA MET A 111 6.85 -1.21 -7.24
C MET A 111 7.44 -2.29 -6.36
N LEU A 112 7.52 -3.50 -6.91
CA LEU A 112 8.43 -4.55 -6.46
C LEU A 112 9.41 -4.79 -7.60
N ASP A 113 10.61 -4.24 -7.46
CA ASP A 113 11.69 -4.42 -8.43
C ASP A 113 12.83 -5.17 -7.76
N PHE A 114 13.35 -6.18 -8.46
CA PHE A 114 14.58 -6.85 -8.12
C PHE A 114 15.66 -6.45 -9.11
N LEU A 115 16.85 -6.09 -8.62
CA LEU A 115 18.04 -5.80 -9.42
C LEU A 115 17.90 -4.60 -10.39
N VAL A 116 16.95 -3.70 -10.13
CA VAL A 116 16.84 -2.41 -10.84
C VAL A 116 17.67 -1.38 -10.08
N ARG A 117 18.58 -0.68 -10.79
CA ARG A 117 19.43 0.38 -10.21
C ARG A 117 18.60 1.62 -9.89
N HIS A 118 17.99 1.64 -8.71
CA HIS A 118 17.45 2.85 -8.12
C HIS A 118 18.51 3.54 -7.26
N SER A 119 18.53 4.87 -7.26
CA SER A 119 19.21 5.63 -6.22
C SER A 119 18.56 5.31 -4.87
N LEU A 120 19.35 5.01 -3.84
CA LEU A 120 18.83 4.74 -2.50
C LEU A 120 17.86 5.85 -2.09
N SER A 121 16.61 5.46 -1.82
CA SER A 121 15.56 6.38 -1.37
C SER A 121 14.69 5.70 -0.33
N LEU A 122 14.43 6.43 0.75
CA LEU A 122 13.50 6.02 1.81
C LEU A 122 12.34 7.01 1.84
N GLY A 123 11.13 6.55 2.09
CA GLY A 123 9.99 7.42 2.20
C GLY A 123 8.91 6.89 3.12
N ILE A 124 7.95 7.77 3.43
CA ILE A 124 6.87 7.53 4.38
C ILE A 124 5.54 7.87 3.73
N ASN A 125 4.57 6.96 3.77
CA ASN A 125 3.17 7.28 3.48
C ASN A 125 2.47 7.92 4.68
N PHE A 126 2.31 9.24 4.65
CA PHE A 126 1.68 9.98 5.73
C PHE A 126 0.20 9.60 5.94
N VAL A 127 -0.52 9.25 4.87
CA VAL A 127 -1.94 8.83 4.99
C VAL A 127 -2.03 7.51 5.74
N ALA A 128 -1.21 6.53 5.36
CA ALA A 128 -1.18 5.24 6.05
C ALA A 128 -0.74 5.38 7.51
N LEU A 129 0.28 6.22 7.78
CA LEU A 129 0.76 6.50 9.12
C LEU A 129 -0.32 7.13 10.00
N VAL A 130 -1.01 8.16 9.52
CA VAL A 130 -2.06 8.84 10.28
C VAL A 130 -3.21 7.88 10.57
N LEU A 131 -3.68 7.12 9.57
CA LEU A 131 -4.75 6.14 9.78
C LEU A 131 -4.34 5.05 10.77
N PHE A 132 -3.09 4.57 10.68
CA PHE A 132 -2.55 3.60 11.65
C PHE A 132 -2.57 4.16 13.07
N LEU A 133 -2.05 5.37 13.28
CA LEU A 133 -2.02 6.02 14.61
C LEU A 133 -3.43 6.26 15.16
N LEU A 134 -4.40 6.62 14.31
CA LEU A 134 -5.79 6.80 14.72
C LEU A 134 -6.46 5.49 15.15
N ILE A 135 -6.16 4.37 14.48
CA ILE A 135 -6.63 3.04 14.89
C ILE A 135 -5.96 2.62 16.19
N TRP A 136 -4.63 2.77 16.28
CA TRP A 136 -3.85 2.41 17.46
C TRP A 136 -4.34 3.11 18.73
N ARG A 137 -4.56 4.43 18.66
CA ARG A 137 -5.06 5.23 19.79
C ARG A 137 -6.43 4.76 20.27
N ARG A 138 -7.29 4.26 19.38
CA ARG A 138 -8.65 3.85 19.73
C ARG A 138 -8.70 2.54 20.51
N GLU A 139 -7.70 1.68 20.37
CA GLU A 139 -7.63 0.38 21.04
C GLU A 139 -6.85 0.43 22.37
N GLY A 140 -6.12 1.53 22.62
CA GLY A 140 -5.30 1.74 23.82
C GLY A 140 -5.86 2.77 24.82
N GLY A 141 -7.18 2.89 24.92
CA GLY A 141 -7.89 3.73 25.89
C GLY A 141 -8.93 2.95 26.66
#